data_AF-A0A921HA27-F1
#
_entry.id   AF-A0A921HA27-F1
#
_cell.length_a   1.000
_cell.length_b   1.000
_cell.length_c   1.000
_cell.angle_alpha   90.00
_cell.angle_beta   90.00
_cell.angle_gamma   90.00
#
_symmetry.space_group_name_H-M   'P 1'
#
loop_
_entity.id
_entity.type
_entity.pdbx_description
1 polymer ?
#
loop_
_entity_poly.entity_id
_entity_poly.type
_entity_poly.pdbx_seq_one_letter_code
_entity_poly.pdbx_strand_id
1 'polypeptide(L)' 'MLKNTVSPQYEIEMISLEQLVPKDHLVRKVAKAIDFDFIRDEVAHLYCHD' A
#
# COMPACT_ATOMS: atom_id res chain seq x y z
N MET A 1 -18.08 -39.98 10.26
CA MET A 1 -17.49 -39.46 9.00
C MET A 1 -16.94 -38.08 9.29
N LEU A 2 -15.64 -37.85 9.05
CA LEU A 2 -14.98 -36.57 9.32
C LEU A 2 -15.54 -35.52 8.35
N LYS A 3 -16.03 -34.40 8.88
CA LYS A 3 -16.51 -33.26 8.09
C LYS A 3 -15.28 -32.59 7.49
N ASN A 4 -15.14 -32.57 6.17
CA ASN A 4 -14.14 -31.75 5.48
C ASN A 4 -14.46 -30.27 5.77
N THR A 5 -13.82 -29.69 6.78
CA THR A 5 -13.79 -28.24 6.95
C THR A 5 -12.87 -27.70 5.87
N VAL A 6 -13.43 -27.32 4.74
CA VAL A 6 -12.71 -26.58 3.70
C VAL A 6 -12.18 -25.32 4.39
N SER A 7 -10.86 -25.25 4.57
CA SER A 7 -10.16 -24.06 5.05
C SER A 7 -10.59 -22.85 4.20
N PRO A 8 -10.82 -21.66 4.79
CA PRO A 8 -11.25 -20.49 4.03
C PRO A 8 -10.34 -20.29 2.82
N GLN A 9 -10.90 -20.36 1.61
CA GLN A 9 -10.20 -19.97 0.39
C GLN A 9 -9.79 -18.51 0.54
N TYR A 10 -8.50 -18.22 0.42
CA TYR A 10 -8.05 -16.85 0.18
C TYR A 10 -8.51 -16.45 -1.21
N GLU A 11 -9.43 -15.49 -1.31
CA GLU A 11 -9.79 -14.87 -2.59
C GLU A 11 -8.70 -13.85 -2.95
N ILE A 12 -8.24 -13.89 -4.20
CA ILE A 12 -7.31 -12.89 -4.74
C ILE A 12 -8.15 -11.68 -5.14
N GLU A 13 -7.93 -10.55 -4.47
CA GLU A 13 -8.53 -9.28 -4.84
C GLU A 13 -7.50 -8.41 -5.58
N MET A 14 -7.82 -8.05 -6.82
CA MET A 14 -6.98 -7.17 -7.65
C MET A 14 -7.48 -5.73 -7.47
N ILE A 15 -6.77 -4.94 -6.67
CA ILE A 15 -7.11 -3.54 -6.36
C ILE A 15 -6.04 -2.63 -6.96
N SER A 16 -6.44 -1.54 -7.61
CA SER A 16 -5.49 -0.52 -8.07
C SER A 16 -5.09 0.44 -6.93
N LEU A 17 -3.92 1.06 -7.04
CA LEU A 17 -3.47 2.07 -6.07
C LEU A 17 -4.42 3.28 -6.02
N GLU A 18 -5.06 3.64 -7.14
CA GLU A 18 -6.07 4.70 -7.20
C GLU A 18 -7.31 4.36 -6.38
N GLN A 19 -7.69 3.08 -6.29
CA GLN A 19 -8.80 2.64 -5.44
C GLN A 19 -8.42 2.70 -3.96
N LEU A 20 -7.17 2.37 -3.61
CA LEU A 20 -6.66 2.47 -2.24
C LEU A 20 -6.49 3.91 -1.77
N VAL A 21 -6.22 4.84 -2.71
CA VAL A 21 -6.06 6.26 -2.41
C VAL A 21 -7.03 7.08 -3.26
N PRO A 22 -8.29 7.27 -2.81
CA PRO A 22 -9.28 8.06 -3.54
C PRO A 22 -8.83 9.49 -3.85
N LYS A 23 -9.40 10.11 -4.89
CA LYS A 23 -8.99 11.46 -5.36
C LYS A 23 -9.07 12.55 -4.30
N ASP A 24 -10.09 12.51 -3.43
CA ASP A 24 -10.32 13.50 -2.38
C ASP A 24 -9.63 13.14 -1.03
N HIS A 25 -8.84 12.07 -1.01
CA HIS A 25 -8.19 11.59 0.19
C HIS A 25 -7.16 12.59 0.74
N LEU A 26 -7.06 12.71 2.06
CA LEU A 26 -6.18 13.66 2.74
C LEU A 26 -4.71 13.54 2.28
N VAL A 27 -4.22 12.30 2.10
CA VAL A 27 -2.85 12.04 1.62
C VAL A 27 -2.56 12.76 0.30
N ARG A 28 -3.52 12.84 -0.63
CA ARG A 28 -3.35 13.57 -1.90
C ARG A 28 -3.37 15.08 -1.72
N LYS A 29 -4.12 15.60 -0.74
CA LYS A 29 -4.12 17.03 -0.39
C LYS A 29 -2.78 17.42 0.21
N VAL A 30 -2.24 16.59 1.10
CA VAL A 30 -0.93 16.77 1.73
C VAL A 30 0.20 16.70 0.70
N ALA A 31 0.18 15.69 -0.18
CA ALA A 31 1.18 15.55 -1.27
C ALA A 31 1.17 16.71 -2.28
N LYS A 32 0.06 17.46 -2.40
CA LYS A 32 0.00 18.69 -3.22
C LYS A 32 0.60 19.91 -2.51
N ALA A 33 0.62 19.88 -1.18
CA ALA A 33 1.05 21.00 -0.36
C ALA A 33 2.52 20.89 0.08
N ILE A 34 3.06 19.67 0.13
CA ILE A 34 4.41 19.37 0.62
C ILE A 34 5.10 18.47 -0.41
N ASP A 35 6.31 18.88 -0.79
CA ASP A 35 7.23 18.03 -1.54
C ASP A 35 7.90 17.05 -0.57
N PHE A 36 7.72 15.76 -0.80
CA PHE A 36 8.24 14.68 0.04
C PHE A 36 9.49 14.01 -0.52
N ASP A 37 10.06 14.52 -1.62
CA ASP A 37 11.24 13.92 -2.24
C ASP A 37 12.43 13.84 -1.27
N PHE A 38 12.54 14.80 -0.33
CA PHE A 38 13.58 14.80 0.72
C PHE A 38 13.61 13.53 1.56
N ILE A 39 12.47 12.85 1.76
CA ILE A 39 12.41 11.63 2.59
C ILE A 39 13.28 10.53 1.98
N ARG A 40 13.38 10.47 0.65
CA ARG A 40 14.15 9.42 -0.05
C ARG A 40 15.62 9.48 0.30
N ASP A 41 16.18 10.70 0.35
CA ASP A 41 17.58 10.91 0.70
C ASP A 41 17.81 10.61 2.18
N GLU A 42 16.92 11.08 3.06
CA GLU A 42 17.02 10.86 4.52
C GLU A 42 17.02 9.37 4.89
N VAL A 43 16.17 8.57 4.23
CA VAL A 43 16.03 7.13 4.53
C VAL A 43 16.85 6.23 3.61
N ALA A 44 17.68 6.79 2.72
CA ALA A 44 18.42 6.02 1.72
C ALA A 44 19.25 4.87 2.33
N HIS A 45 19.84 5.12 3.49
CA HIS A 45 20.64 4.17 4.25
C HIS A 45 19.86 2.94 4.78
N LEU A 46 18.52 3.01 4.80
CA LEU A 46 17.66 1.90 5.22
C LEU A 46 17.29 0.97 4.05
N TYR A 47 17.51 1.38 2.81
CA TYR A 47 17.28 0.53 1.66
C TYR A 47 18.40 -0.50 1.52
N CYS A 48 18.04 -1.74 1.18
CA CYS A 48 18.99 -2.70 0.64
C CYS A 48 19.63 -2.07 -0.61
N HIS A 49 20.96 -2.14 -0.71
CA HIS A 49 21.69 -1.57 -1.85
C HIS A 49 21.67 -2.47 -3.08
N ASP A 50 21.03 -3.64 -2.97
CA ASP A 50 20.97 -4.70 -3.98
C ASP A 50 19.53 -4.98 -4.42
#